data_AF-A0A016QKL2-F1
#
_entry.id   AF-A0A016QKL2-F1
#
_cell.length_a   1.000
_cell.length_b   1.000
_cell.length_c   1.000
_cell.angle_alpha   90.00
_cell.angle_beta   90.00
_cell.angle_gamma   90.00
#
_symmetry.space_group_name_H-M   'P 1'
#
loop_
_entity.id
_entity.type
_entity.pdbx_description
1 polymer ?
#
loop_
_entity_poly.entity_id
_entity_poly.type
_entity_poly.pdbx_seq_one_letter_code
_entity_poly.pdbx_strand_id
1 'polypeptide(L)'
;MKRHVGLELACAWNAFALQTLGDKMLEADDAADPDTVGFVPPVTFDQVNAYYTEVGRWLGHASQAGHDPDFALPAGTLPARLPDWSPVEPCPRPHLDAMIAALDAMRVHAEAAMHALGKATPEADAARLTRLRGQFEGALSKANDVAGMYRPGASLVLHEQRADRGARETGQRGAVPGRAAHQLSRAADRGWARRPQGAQGSFLRTPLPGELGCDPWVMTDPNSVAFLRQDPNARRVIDEMWALDPDPAVSVAL
;
A
#
# COMPACT_ATOMS: atom_id res chain seq x y z
N MET A 1 -1.57 2.13 21.86
CA MET A 1 -2.28 3.11 20.99
C MET A 1 -3.71 2.61 20.79
N LYS A 2 -4.76 3.37 21.12
CA LYS A 2 -6.16 2.87 20.97
C LYS A 2 -6.51 2.72 19.48
N ARG A 3 -7.37 1.78 19.08
CA ARG A 3 -7.69 1.51 17.65
C ARG A 3 -8.10 2.73 16.84
N HIS A 4 -8.85 3.63 17.44
CA HIS A 4 -9.31 4.86 16.80
C HIS A 4 -8.15 5.79 16.43
N VAL A 5 -7.08 5.83 17.23
CA VAL A 5 -5.89 6.67 16.96
C VAL A 5 -5.18 6.27 15.67
N GLY A 6 -5.02 4.99 15.37
CA GLY A 6 -4.41 4.62 14.07
C GLY A 6 -5.37 4.59 12.90
N LEU A 7 -6.68 4.56 13.14
CA LEU A 7 -7.63 4.83 12.07
C LEU A 7 -7.59 6.31 11.70
N GLU A 8 -7.59 7.20 12.69
CA GLU A 8 -7.39 8.64 12.53
C GLU A 8 -6.10 8.93 11.75
N LEU A 9 -4.94 8.41 12.21
CA LEU A 9 -3.66 8.60 11.54
C LEU A 9 -3.64 8.04 10.11
N ALA A 10 -4.30 6.91 9.87
CA ALA A 10 -4.40 6.34 8.52
C ALA A 10 -5.23 7.22 7.57
N CYS A 11 -6.33 7.77 8.06
CA CYS A 11 -7.17 8.68 7.31
C CYS A 11 -6.45 10.01 7.04
N ALA A 12 -5.78 10.57 8.06
CA ALA A 12 -4.97 11.78 7.93
C ALA A 12 -3.83 11.59 6.93
N TRP A 13 -3.18 10.42 6.94
CA TRP A 13 -2.16 10.08 5.95
C TRP A 13 -2.69 10.04 4.52
N ASN A 14 -3.87 9.47 4.30
CA ASN A 14 -4.49 9.47 2.97
C ASN A 14 -4.78 10.89 2.48
N ALA A 15 -5.31 11.76 3.35
CA ALA A 15 -5.53 13.16 3.02
C ALA A 15 -4.22 13.86 2.67
N PHE A 16 -3.19 13.69 3.49
CA PHE A 16 -1.85 14.24 3.25
C PHE A 16 -1.26 13.78 1.92
N ALA A 17 -1.32 12.49 1.61
CA ALA A 17 -0.77 11.94 0.36
C ALA A 17 -1.49 12.49 -0.87
N LEU A 18 -2.82 12.55 -0.85
CA LEU A 18 -3.63 13.11 -1.94
C LEU A 18 -3.38 14.60 -2.13
N GLN A 19 -3.30 15.36 -1.03
CA GLN A 19 -2.99 16.78 -1.09
C GLN A 19 -1.60 17.00 -1.66
N THR A 20 -0.59 16.25 -1.20
CA THR A 20 0.78 16.33 -1.70
C THR A 20 0.87 16.05 -3.19
N LEU A 21 0.12 15.06 -3.70
CA LEU A 21 0.03 14.78 -5.13
C LEU A 21 -0.57 15.96 -5.90
N GLY A 22 -1.67 16.55 -5.42
CA GLY A 22 -2.28 17.74 -6.02
C GLY A 22 -1.34 18.94 -6.04
N ASP A 23 -0.73 19.24 -4.89
CA ASP A 23 0.17 20.38 -4.72
C ASP A 23 1.38 20.27 -5.67
N LYS A 24 2.01 19.08 -5.75
CA LYS A 24 3.18 18.88 -6.63
C LYS A 24 2.83 18.90 -8.11
N MET A 25 1.61 18.50 -8.49
CA MET A 25 1.14 18.60 -9.87
C MET A 25 0.97 20.06 -10.30
N LEU A 26 0.40 20.90 -9.43
CA LEU A 26 0.28 22.34 -9.69
C LEU A 26 1.65 23.02 -9.73
N GLU A 27 2.52 22.74 -8.75
CA GLU A 27 3.89 23.30 -8.73
C GLU A 27 4.71 22.93 -9.97
N ALA A 28 4.57 21.70 -10.48
CA ALA A 28 5.28 21.27 -11.68
C ALA A 28 4.73 21.93 -12.95
N ASP A 29 3.41 22.16 -13.03
CA ASP A 29 2.77 22.88 -14.14
C ASP A 29 3.24 24.34 -14.18
N ASP A 30 3.17 25.04 -13.04
CA ASP A 30 3.68 26.42 -12.87
C ASP A 30 5.17 26.53 -13.22
N ALA A 31 5.98 25.53 -12.86
CA ALA A 31 7.41 25.51 -13.17
C ALA A 31 7.71 25.23 -14.65
N ALA A 32 6.84 24.51 -15.34
CA ALA A 32 7.01 24.14 -16.74
C ALA A 32 6.63 25.30 -17.69
N ASP A 33 5.61 26.07 -17.34
CA ASP A 33 5.21 27.28 -18.06
C ASP A 33 4.89 28.44 -17.09
N PRO A 34 5.91 29.23 -16.69
CA PRO A 34 5.74 30.34 -15.75
C PRO A 34 4.80 31.46 -16.26
N ASP A 35 4.56 31.54 -17.57
CA ASP A 35 3.68 32.57 -18.15
C ASP A 35 2.20 32.24 -17.92
N THR A 36 1.87 31.00 -17.54
CA THR A 36 0.50 30.54 -17.31
C THR A 36 0.16 30.31 -15.84
N VAL A 37 1.01 30.72 -14.90
CA VAL A 37 0.78 30.51 -13.45
C VAL A 37 -0.63 30.89 -13.02
N GLY A 38 -1.30 29.97 -12.32
CA GLY A 38 -2.70 30.10 -11.92
C GLY A 38 -3.73 29.59 -12.94
N PHE A 39 -3.28 29.20 -14.13
CA PHE A 39 -4.05 28.43 -15.11
C PHE A 39 -3.37 27.08 -15.32
N VAL A 40 -4.17 26.02 -15.43
CA VAL A 40 -3.66 24.67 -15.70
C VAL A 40 -4.38 24.06 -16.89
N PRO A 41 -3.71 23.20 -17.69
CA PRO A 41 -4.37 22.44 -18.74
C PRO A 41 -5.51 21.57 -18.17
N PRO A 42 -6.57 21.27 -18.95
CA PRO A 42 -7.69 20.45 -18.49
C PRO A 42 -7.27 19.10 -17.89
N VAL A 43 -6.25 18.46 -18.46
CA VAL A 43 -5.71 17.19 -17.96
C VAL A 43 -5.10 17.30 -16.55
N THR A 44 -4.38 18.40 -16.28
CA THR A 44 -3.83 18.68 -14.95
C THR A 44 -4.96 19.02 -13.98
N PHE A 45 -5.91 19.85 -14.43
CA PHE A 45 -7.08 20.21 -13.62
C PHE A 45 -7.87 18.99 -13.16
N ASP A 46 -8.26 18.10 -14.08
CA ASP A 46 -9.08 16.93 -13.77
C ASP A 46 -8.38 16.01 -12.76
N GLN A 47 -7.07 15.79 -12.94
CA GLN A 47 -6.26 14.96 -12.05
C GLN A 47 -6.13 15.57 -10.64
N VAL A 48 -5.82 16.87 -10.56
CA VAL A 48 -5.66 17.60 -9.29
C VAL A 48 -7.00 17.71 -8.55
N ASN A 49 -8.07 18.05 -9.28
CA ASN A 49 -9.42 18.14 -8.72
C ASN A 49 -9.88 16.79 -8.15
N ALA A 50 -9.56 15.67 -8.82
CA ALA A 50 -9.86 14.34 -8.31
C ALA A 50 -9.12 14.02 -6.99
N TYR A 51 -7.87 14.48 -6.83
CA TYR A 51 -7.16 14.35 -5.55
C TYR A 51 -7.80 15.20 -4.45
N TYR A 52 -7.99 16.51 -4.70
CA TYR A 52 -8.52 17.42 -3.67
C TYR A 52 -9.96 17.11 -3.25
N THR A 53 -10.78 16.59 -4.17
CA THR A 53 -12.14 16.14 -3.84
C THR A 53 -12.12 15.07 -2.74
N GLU A 54 -11.15 14.16 -2.76
CA GLU A 54 -11.01 13.12 -1.76
C GLU A 54 -10.33 13.59 -0.47
N VAL A 55 -9.52 14.66 -0.49
CA VAL A 55 -8.84 15.19 0.71
C VAL A 55 -9.84 15.52 1.81
N GLY A 56 -10.89 16.29 1.49
CA GLY A 56 -11.90 16.68 2.48
C GLY A 56 -12.62 15.47 3.11
N ARG A 57 -12.89 14.44 2.31
CA ARG A 57 -13.50 13.19 2.78
C ARG A 57 -12.58 12.45 3.75
N TRP A 58 -11.28 12.35 3.45
CA TRP A 58 -10.31 11.68 4.31
C TRP A 58 -10.04 12.44 5.61
N LEU A 59 -10.04 13.77 5.58
CA LEU A 59 -9.99 14.59 6.79
C LEU A 59 -11.25 14.42 7.64
N GLY A 60 -12.43 14.33 7.01
CA GLY A 60 -13.68 13.99 7.70
C GLY A 60 -13.60 12.65 8.43
N HIS A 61 -13.11 11.61 7.76
CA HIS A 61 -12.90 10.29 8.37
C HIS A 61 -11.87 10.31 9.50
N ALA A 62 -10.81 11.11 9.37
CA ALA A 62 -9.82 11.28 10.43
C ALA A 62 -10.46 11.93 11.66
N SER A 63 -11.21 13.01 11.47
CA SER A 63 -11.93 13.70 12.54
C SER A 63 -12.96 12.77 13.21
N GLN A 64 -13.73 12.00 12.44
CA GLN A 64 -14.68 11.04 13.00
C GLN A 64 -13.96 9.97 13.81
N ALA A 65 -12.89 9.38 13.28
CA ALA A 65 -12.09 8.42 14.03
C ALA A 65 -11.50 9.01 15.32
N GLY A 66 -11.08 10.28 15.33
CA GLY A 66 -10.53 10.93 16.54
C GLY A 66 -11.56 11.16 17.66
N HIS A 67 -12.84 11.33 17.30
CA HIS A 67 -13.90 11.73 18.25
C HIS A 67 -14.93 10.64 18.56
N ASP A 68 -15.12 9.68 17.66
CA ASP A 68 -16.07 8.57 17.79
C ASP A 68 -15.30 7.23 17.89
N PRO A 69 -15.19 6.63 19.09
CA PRO A 69 -14.50 5.36 19.29
C PRO A 69 -15.10 4.17 18.52
N ASP A 70 -16.38 4.25 18.14
CA ASP A 70 -17.09 3.19 17.42
C ASP A 70 -17.00 3.38 15.90
N PHE A 71 -16.45 4.51 15.44
CA PHE A 71 -16.26 4.78 14.03
C PHE A 71 -15.38 3.72 13.38
N ALA A 72 -15.88 3.16 12.28
CA ALA A 72 -15.18 2.16 11.49
C ALA A 72 -15.42 2.40 10.01
N LEU A 73 -14.35 2.24 9.22
CA LEU A 73 -14.46 2.21 7.77
C LEU A 73 -14.78 0.80 7.27
N PRO A 74 -15.57 0.66 6.19
CA PRO A 74 -15.78 -0.63 5.53
C PRO A 74 -14.46 -1.29 5.12
N ALA A 75 -14.44 -2.62 5.10
CA ALA A 75 -13.29 -3.37 4.61
C ALA A 75 -12.94 -2.96 3.16
N GLY A 76 -11.65 -2.78 2.86
CA GLY A 76 -11.18 -2.35 1.55
C GLY A 76 -11.27 -0.85 1.27
N THR A 77 -11.76 -0.04 2.22
CA THR A 77 -11.76 1.44 2.09
C THR A 77 -10.37 2.03 2.24
N LEU A 78 -9.52 1.41 3.07
CA LEU A 78 -8.13 1.80 3.24
C LEU A 78 -7.24 0.94 2.35
N PRO A 79 -6.30 1.55 1.64
CA PRO A 79 -5.97 2.97 1.54
C PRO A 79 -6.94 3.72 0.61
N ALA A 80 -6.78 5.04 0.55
CA ALA A 80 -7.37 5.81 -0.53
C ALA A 80 -7.06 5.18 -1.89
N ARG A 81 -8.09 5.00 -2.70
CA ARG A 81 -7.91 4.68 -4.11
C ARG A 81 -7.40 5.94 -4.78
N LEU A 82 -6.27 5.84 -5.47
CA LEU A 82 -5.89 6.93 -6.35
C LEU A 82 -6.88 6.97 -7.52
N PRO A 83 -7.31 8.17 -7.95
CA PRO A 83 -7.99 8.35 -9.22
C PRO A 83 -7.24 7.69 -10.38
N ASP A 84 -7.98 7.20 -11.36
CA ASP A 84 -7.40 6.68 -12.59
C ASP A 84 -6.55 7.77 -13.25
N TRP A 85 -5.44 7.36 -13.87
CA TRP A 85 -4.56 8.28 -14.58
C TRP A 85 -5.22 8.76 -15.86
N SER A 86 -4.99 10.03 -16.20
CA SER A 86 -5.45 10.57 -17.47
C SER A 86 -4.88 9.76 -18.64
N PRO A 87 -5.71 9.36 -19.62
CA PRO A 87 -5.30 8.51 -20.75
C PRO A 87 -4.51 9.27 -21.83
N VAL A 88 -4.00 10.47 -21.54
CA VAL A 88 -3.30 11.31 -22.52
C VAL A 88 -1.91 10.72 -22.78
N GLU A 89 -1.65 10.36 -24.04
CA GLU A 89 -0.36 9.90 -24.53
C GLU A 89 0.24 10.93 -25.51
N PRO A 90 1.49 11.38 -25.31
CA PRO A 90 2.39 11.05 -24.20
C PRO A 90 1.95 11.71 -22.87
N CYS A 91 2.28 11.06 -21.75
CA CYS A 91 2.05 11.63 -20.42
C CYS A 91 2.80 12.97 -20.31
N PRO A 92 2.18 14.07 -19.85
CA PRO A 92 2.87 15.34 -19.73
C PRO A 92 4.13 15.21 -18.86
N ARG A 93 5.27 15.73 -19.32
CA ARG A 93 6.51 15.73 -18.51
C ARG A 93 6.32 16.30 -17.10
N PRO A 94 5.62 17.44 -16.92
CA PRO A 94 5.37 18.00 -15.59
C PRO A 94 4.66 17.03 -14.64
N HIS A 95 3.84 16.13 -15.17
CA HIS A 95 3.12 15.14 -14.36
C HIS A 95 4.05 14.09 -13.75
N LEU A 96 5.05 13.61 -14.50
CA LEU A 96 6.04 12.68 -13.95
C LEU A 96 6.93 13.37 -12.92
N ASP A 97 7.34 14.61 -13.21
CA ASP A 97 8.17 15.42 -12.32
C ASP A 97 7.46 15.66 -10.98
N ALA A 98 6.17 15.99 -11.05
CA ALA A 98 5.29 16.12 -9.90
C ALA A 98 5.19 14.83 -9.06
N MET A 99 5.06 13.67 -9.70
CA MET A 99 4.98 12.39 -8.97
C MET A 99 6.25 12.09 -8.19
N ILE A 100 7.42 12.31 -8.80
CA ILE A 100 8.71 12.08 -8.13
C ILE A 100 8.86 13.06 -6.96
N ALA A 101 8.53 14.34 -7.16
CA ALA A 101 8.54 15.33 -6.08
C ALA A 101 7.57 14.98 -4.95
N ALA A 102 6.37 14.46 -5.27
CA ALA A 102 5.39 14.03 -4.29
C ALA A 102 5.88 12.81 -3.50
N LEU A 103 6.48 11.83 -4.18
CA LEU A 103 7.08 10.65 -3.57
C LEU A 103 8.19 11.03 -2.59
N ASP A 104 9.07 11.95 -2.97
CA ASP A 104 10.14 12.45 -2.11
C ASP A 104 9.60 13.19 -0.88
N ALA A 105 8.61 14.06 -1.07
CA ALA A 105 7.96 14.76 0.03
C ALA A 105 7.30 13.76 1.01
N MET A 106 6.52 12.80 0.49
CA MET A 106 5.88 11.78 1.31
C MET A 106 6.90 10.92 2.08
N ARG A 107 8.04 10.58 1.48
CA ARG A 107 9.09 9.80 2.15
C ARG A 107 9.58 10.46 3.44
N VAL A 108 9.91 11.75 3.39
CA VAL A 108 10.41 12.50 4.56
C VAL A 108 9.41 12.43 5.72
N HIS A 109 8.13 12.63 5.44
CA HIS A 109 7.08 12.56 6.46
C HIS A 109 6.86 11.14 6.98
N ALA A 110 6.94 10.14 6.10
CA ALA A 110 6.75 8.74 6.49
C ALA A 110 7.90 8.22 7.38
N GLU A 111 9.14 8.61 7.09
CA GLU A 111 10.31 8.28 7.92
C GLU A 111 10.19 8.90 9.31
N ALA A 112 9.81 10.18 9.39
CA ALA A 112 9.57 10.85 10.66
C ALA A 112 8.45 10.17 11.48
N ALA A 113 7.35 9.80 10.81
CA ALA A 113 6.25 9.08 11.43
C ALA A 113 6.67 7.70 11.96
N MET A 114 7.45 6.93 11.19
CA MET A 114 7.96 5.62 11.62
C MET A 114 8.96 5.73 12.77
N HIS A 115 9.77 6.79 12.80
CA HIS A 115 10.66 7.07 13.92
C HIS A 115 9.87 7.39 15.20
N ALA A 116 8.89 8.30 15.11
CA ALA A 116 8.03 8.66 16.24
C ALA A 116 7.25 7.46 16.76
N LEU A 117 6.72 6.64 15.85
CA LEU A 117 6.03 5.40 16.19
C LEU A 117 6.95 4.41 16.88
N GLY A 118 8.20 4.29 16.42
CA GLY A 118 9.20 3.46 17.09
C GLY A 118 9.46 3.86 18.54
N LYS A 119 9.45 5.17 18.84
CA LYS A 119 9.59 5.70 20.20
C LYS A 119 8.35 5.47 21.07
N ALA A 120 7.16 5.53 20.48
CA ALA A 120 5.90 5.42 21.21
C ALA A 120 5.41 3.97 21.42
N THR A 121 6.02 3.00 20.74
CA THR A 121 5.58 1.60 20.78
C THR A 121 6.13 0.89 22.02
N PRO A 122 5.28 0.28 22.87
CA PRO A 122 5.73 -0.53 24.01
C PRO A 122 6.56 -1.75 23.59
N GLU A 123 7.44 -2.23 24.46
CA GLU A 123 8.27 -3.42 24.20
C GLU A 123 7.44 -4.67 23.89
N ALA A 124 6.25 -4.80 24.49
CA ALA A 124 5.32 -5.89 24.21
C ALA A 124 4.89 -5.98 22.73
N ASP A 125 4.98 -4.88 21.98
CA ASP A 125 4.63 -4.80 20.56
C ASP A 125 5.87 -4.81 19.63
N ALA A 126 7.08 -5.04 20.16
CA ALA A 126 8.35 -4.92 19.43
C ALA A 126 8.40 -5.80 18.16
N ALA A 127 7.95 -7.06 18.22
CA ALA A 127 7.94 -7.94 17.06
C ALA A 127 7.05 -7.43 15.92
N ARG A 128 5.95 -6.75 16.26
CA ARG A 128 5.04 -6.14 15.28
C ARG A 128 5.63 -4.89 14.68
N LEU A 129 6.27 -4.05 15.50
CA LEU A 129 7.02 -2.89 15.03
C LEU A 129 8.14 -3.29 14.07
N THR A 130 8.89 -4.36 14.37
CA THR A 130 9.95 -4.88 13.48
C THR A 130 9.39 -5.33 12.13
N ARG A 131 8.27 -6.07 12.13
CA ARG A 131 7.61 -6.46 10.87
C ARG A 131 7.18 -5.25 10.06
N LEU A 132 6.63 -4.24 10.73
CA LEU A 132 6.19 -3.01 10.09
C LEU A 132 7.36 -2.21 9.51
N ARG A 133 8.47 -2.10 10.26
CA ARG A 133 9.71 -1.51 9.76
C ARG A 133 10.19 -2.23 8.50
N GLY A 134 10.20 -3.57 8.49
CA GLY A 134 10.55 -4.33 7.29
C GLY A 134 9.67 -4.01 6.08
N GLN A 135 8.34 -3.89 6.28
CA GLN A 135 7.40 -3.49 5.22
C GLN A 135 7.64 -2.05 4.75
N PHE A 136 7.91 -1.14 5.69
CA PHE A 136 8.20 0.26 5.42
C PHE A 136 9.50 0.43 4.62
N GLU A 137 10.59 -0.20 5.05
CA GLU A 137 11.88 -0.21 4.34
C GLU A 137 11.73 -0.84 2.95
N GLY A 138 10.95 -1.91 2.82
CA GLY A 138 10.64 -2.50 1.51
C GLY A 138 9.89 -1.53 0.59
N ALA A 139 9.00 -0.70 1.12
CA ALA A 139 8.32 0.33 0.34
C ALA A 139 9.25 1.49 -0.04
N LEU A 140 10.10 1.95 0.90
CA LEU A 140 11.08 3.00 0.65
C LEU A 140 12.15 2.58 -0.36
N SER A 141 12.69 1.36 -0.26
CA SER A 141 13.67 0.85 -1.23
C SER A 141 13.12 0.92 -2.64
N LYS A 142 11.90 0.42 -2.85
CA LYS A 142 11.30 0.45 -4.18
C LYS A 142 10.92 1.86 -4.64
N ALA A 143 10.62 2.79 -3.72
CA ALA A 143 10.42 4.21 -4.05
C ALA A 143 11.73 4.87 -4.50
N ASN A 144 12.82 4.60 -3.78
CA ASN A 144 14.17 5.05 -4.14
C ASN A 144 14.61 4.46 -5.48
N ASP A 145 14.27 3.21 -5.79
CA ASP A 145 14.57 2.61 -7.09
C ASP A 145 13.87 3.37 -8.23
N VAL A 146 12.59 3.72 -8.07
CA VAL A 146 11.83 4.49 -9.06
C VAL A 146 12.39 5.90 -9.21
N ALA A 147 12.66 6.58 -8.09
CA ALA A 147 13.23 7.93 -8.09
C ALA A 147 14.65 7.96 -8.68
N GLY A 148 15.49 6.98 -8.38
CA GLY A 148 16.87 6.89 -8.91
C GLY A 148 16.93 6.57 -10.41
N MET A 149 15.88 5.96 -10.96
CA MET A 149 15.75 5.75 -12.41
C MET A 149 15.28 7.01 -13.15
N TYR A 150 14.68 7.96 -12.46
CA TYR A 150 14.21 9.21 -13.05
C TYR A 150 15.40 10.13 -13.38
N ARG A 151 15.39 10.68 -14.60
CA ARG A 151 16.36 11.68 -15.07
C ARG A 151 15.60 12.81 -15.76
N PRO A 152 15.67 14.05 -15.26
CA PRO A 152 15.10 15.21 -15.94
C PRO A 152 15.60 15.28 -17.38
N GLY A 153 14.73 15.61 -18.33
CA GLY A 153 15.09 15.76 -19.74
C GLY A 153 15.42 14.46 -20.49
N ALA A 154 15.09 13.28 -19.94
CA ALA A 154 15.25 12.01 -20.65
C ALA A 154 14.43 11.95 -21.96
N SER A 155 14.80 11.04 -22.86
CA SER A 155 14.07 10.84 -24.13
C SER A 155 12.59 10.49 -23.89
N LEU A 156 11.72 10.82 -24.85
CA LEU A 156 10.29 10.56 -24.74
C LEU A 156 9.96 9.07 -24.51
N VAL A 157 10.72 8.17 -25.14
CA VAL A 157 10.57 6.71 -24.95
C VAL A 157 10.88 6.30 -23.50
N LEU A 158 11.92 6.88 -22.90
CA LEU A 158 12.26 6.63 -21.49
C LEU A 158 11.28 7.29 -20.53
N HIS A 159 10.66 8.40 -20.94
CA HIS A 159 9.61 9.09 -20.20
C HIS A 159 8.34 8.22 -20.12
N GLU A 160 7.83 7.71 -21.24
CA GLU A 160 6.63 6.86 -21.28
C GLU A 160 6.80 5.54 -20.51
N GLN A 161 7.92 4.84 -20.71
CA GLN A 161 8.21 3.59 -19.97
C GLN A 161 8.26 3.81 -18.45
N ARG A 162 8.61 5.02 -18.01
CA ARG A 162 8.68 5.39 -16.59
C ARG A 162 7.35 5.93 -16.07
N ALA A 163 6.59 6.66 -16.87
CA ALA A 163 5.24 7.10 -16.53
C ALA A 163 4.33 5.88 -16.25
N ASP A 164 4.38 4.86 -17.13
CA ASP A 164 3.65 3.60 -16.94
C ASP A 164 4.03 2.87 -15.64
N ARG A 165 5.32 2.87 -15.30
CA ARG A 165 5.81 2.25 -14.05
C ARG A 165 5.48 3.11 -12.84
N GLY A 166 5.65 4.43 -12.91
CA GLY A 166 5.40 5.38 -11.83
C GLY A 166 3.92 5.48 -11.43
N ALA A 167 3.01 5.47 -12.41
CA ALA A 167 1.56 5.48 -12.17
C ALA A 167 1.10 4.24 -11.39
N ARG A 168 1.59 3.05 -11.77
CA ARG A 168 1.27 1.77 -11.09
C ARG A 168 1.81 1.74 -9.66
N GLU A 169 2.98 2.32 -9.43
CA GLU A 169 3.66 2.24 -8.13
C GLU A 169 3.15 3.31 -7.17
N THR A 170 2.83 4.52 -7.63
CA THR A 170 2.26 5.59 -6.79
C THR A 170 0.88 5.18 -6.26
N GLY A 171 0.04 4.55 -7.10
CA GLY A 171 -1.27 4.02 -6.74
C GLY A 171 -1.26 2.90 -5.70
N GLN A 172 -0.26 2.03 -5.73
CA GLN A 172 -0.15 0.95 -4.75
C GLN A 172 0.54 1.37 -3.44
N ARG A 173 1.37 2.43 -3.46
CA ARG A 173 2.36 2.69 -2.40
C ARG A 173 2.15 3.92 -1.53
N GLY A 174 1.41 4.95 -1.99
CA GLY A 174 0.97 6.06 -1.11
C GLY A 174 0.15 5.58 0.10
N ALA A 175 -0.35 4.34 0.01
CA ALA A 175 -1.05 3.58 1.01
C ALA A 175 -0.25 3.05 2.21
N VAL A 176 1.08 2.91 2.09
CA VAL A 176 1.85 2.08 3.02
C VAL A 176 1.89 2.65 4.44
N PRO A 177 2.19 3.94 4.66
CA PRO A 177 2.22 4.50 6.02
C PRO A 177 0.83 4.55 6.68
N GLY A 178 -0.23 4.81 5.89
CA GLY A 178 -1.61 4.75 6.37
C GLY A 178 -2.06 3.34 6.75
N ARG A 179 -1.77 2.32 5.92
CA ARG A 179 -2.02 0.90 6.26
C ARG A 179 -1.23 0.48 7.50
N ALA A 180 0.00 0.95 7.64
CA ALA A 180 0.89 0.66 8.76
C ALA A 180 0.34 1.19 10.10
N ALA A 181 -0.08 2.46 10.14
CA ALA A 181 -0.72 3.08 11.29
C ALA A 181 -2.03 2.38 11.68
N HIS A 182 -2.84 1.99 10.68
CA HIS A 182 -4.08 1.24 10.91
C HIS A 182 -3.83 -0.17 11.48
N GLN A 183 -2.86 -0.91 10.93
CA GLN A 183 -2.53 -2.27 11.38
C GLN A 183 -2.00 -2.31 12.82
N LEU A 184 -1.23 -1.31 13.23
CA LEU A 184 -0.77 -1.18 14.62
C LEU A 184 -1.89 -0.82 15.58
N SER A 185 -2.88 -0.04 15.16
CA SER A 185 -3.98 0.30 16.06
C SER A 185 -4.99 -0.82 16.22
N ARG A 186 -5.14 -1.68 15.20
CA ARG A 186 -5.83 -2.97 15.37
C ARG A 186 -5.09 -3.99 16.24
N ALA A 187 -3.81 -3.76 16.54
CA ALA A 187 -3.01 -4.59 17.43
C ALA A 187 -3.38 -4.40 18.88
N ALA A 188 -3.33 -3.14 19.29
CA ALA A 188 -3.42 -2.71 20.67
C ALA A 188 -4.82 -2.92 21.26
N ASP A 189 -5.85 -2.95 20.42
CA ASP A 189 -7.22 -3.31 20.83
C ASP A 189 -7.42 -4.82 21.08
N ARG A 190 -6.58 -5.71 20.51
CA ARG A 190 -6.70 -7.16 20.80
C ARG A 190 -6.13 -7.55 22.17
N GLY A 191 -5.65 -6.59 22.95
CA GLY A 191 -5.15 -6.81 24.31
C GLY A 191 -6.21 -7.15 25.37
N TRP A 192 -7.52 -6.96 25.10
CA TRP A 192 -8.54 -7.01 26.16
C TRP A 192 -9.67 -8.05 26.02
N ALA A 193 -9.55 -9.00 25.10
CA ALA A 193 -10.35 -10.24 25.17
C ALA A 193 -9.45 -11.38 25.68
N ARG A 194 -9.14 -11.34 26.98
CA ARG A 194 -8.65 -12.51 27.70
C ARG A 194 -9.79 -13.54 27.70
N ARG A 195 -9.91 -14.32 26.63
CA ARG A 195 -10.70 -15.56 26.68
C ARG A 195 -10.11 -16.38 27.83
N PRO A 196 -10.94 -16.97 28.72
CA PRO A 196 -10.43 -17.91 29.69
C PRO A 196 -9.83 -19.06 28.90
N GLN A 197 -8.50 -19.19 28.87
CA GLN A 197 -7.83 -20.40 28.44
C GLN A 197 -7.98 -21.44 29.56
N GLY A 198 -9.20 -21.92 29.72
CA GLY A 198 -9.45 -23.32 30.04
C GLY A 198 -9.55 -24.06 28.71
N ALA A 199 -8.86 -25.19 28.61
CA ALA A 199 -8.74 -26.08 27.45
C ALA A 199 -7.55 -25.78 26.50
N GLN A 200 -6.47 -26.52 26.74
CA GLN A 200 -5.50 -26.93 25.73
C GLN A 200 -6.25 -27.47 24.51
N GLY A 201 -6.20 -26.73 23.40
CA GLY A 201 -6.48 -27.25 22.06
C GLY A 201 -5.15 -27.32 21.32
N SER A 202 -4.78 -28.51 20.86
CA SER A 202 -3.57 -28.77 20.09
C SER A 202 -3.44 -27.81 18.90
N PHE A 203 -2.23 -27.32 18.65
CA PHE A 203 -1.89 -26.71 17.37
C PHE A 203 -2.09 -27.77 16.29
N LEU A 204 -3.14 -27.61 15.47
CA LEU A 204 -3.37 -28.45 14.30
C LEU A 204 -2.26 -28.16 13.29
N ARG A 205 -1.42 -29.15 13.08
CA ARG A 205 -0.44 -29.27 11.99
C ARG A 205 -1.16 -29.00 10.66
N THR A 206 -0.59 -28.14 9.80
CA THR A 206 -1.05 -28.00 8.41
C THR A 206 -0.88 -29.36 7.72
N PRO A 207 -1.94 -29.97 7.17
CA PRO A 207 -1.84 -31.26 6.52
C PRO A 207 -0.94 -31.16 5.29
N LEU A 208 -0.05 -32.13 5.12
CA LEU A 208 0.92 -32.17 4.01
C LEU A 208 0.31 -32.80 2.75
N PRO A 209 0.88 -32.57 1.55
CA PRO A 209 0.45 -33.23 0.32
C PRO A 209 0.38 -34.75 0.47
N GLY A 210 -0.79 -35.34 0.21
CA GLY A 210 -1.10 -36.76 0.47
C GLY A 210 -1.86 -37.05 1.78
N GLU A 211 -1.94 -36.07 2.70
CA GLU A 211 -2.76 -36.16 3.91
C GLU A 211 -4.18 -35.63 3.67
N LEU A 212 -5.15 -36.20 4.41
CA LEU A 212 -6.57 -35.89 4.25
C LEU A 212 -6.84 -34.45 4.71
N GLY A 213 -7.17 -33.56 3.77
CA GLY A 213 -7.43 -32.14 4.02
C GLY A 213 -6.35 -31.16 3.54
N CYS A 214 -5.26 -31.64 2.91
CA CYS A 214 -4.29 -30.77 2.25
C CYS A 214 -4.89 -30.13 0.98
N ASP A 215 -4.74 -28.81 0.82
CA ASP A 215 -5.03 -28.13 -0.45
C ASP A 215 -3.78 -28.16 -1.34
N PRO A 216 -3.76 -28.89 -2.47
CA PRO A 216 -2.59 -28.96 -3.34
C PRO A 216 -2.26 -27.63 -4.03
N TRP A 217 -3.15 -26.64 -3.94
CA TRP A 217 -2.98 -25.30 -4.50
C TRP A 217 -2.45 -24.29 -3.48
N VAL A 218 -1.99 -24.74 -2.31
CA VAL A 218 -1.57 -23.86 -1.20
C VAL A 218 -0.43 -22.90 -1.57
N MET A 219 0.42 -23.26 -2.52
CA MET A 219 1.52 -22.42 -3.03
C MET A 219 1.17 -21.64 -4.32
N THR A 220 -0.06 -21.76 -4.81
CA THR A 220 -0.50 -21.09 -6.03
C THR A 220 -1.14 -19.74 -5.70
N ASP A 221 -0.86 -18.71 -6.52
CA ASP A 221 -1.45 -17.37 -6.35
C ASP A 221 -2.98 -17.45 -6.18
N PRO A 222 -3.56 -16.94 -5.07
CA PRO A 222 -4.98 -17.08 -4.77
C PRO A 222 -5.92 -16.53 -5.84
N ASN A 223 -5.48 -15.52 -6.61
CA ASN A 223 -6.29 -14.92 -7.67
C ASN A 223 -6.35 -15.80 -8.93
N SER A 224 -5.43 -16.75 -9.05
CA SER A 224 -5.28 -17.63 -10.22
C SER A 224 -5.82 -19.05 -9.97
N VAL A 225 -5.97 -19.48 -8.70
CA VAL A 225 -6.40 -20.84 -8.32
C VAL A 225 -7.74 -21.25 -8.94
N ALA A 226 -8.73 -20.35 -8.94
CA ALA A 226 -10.06 -20.67 -9.45
C ALA A 226 -10.07 -20.98 -10.95
N PHE A 227 -9.22 -20.30 -11.71
CA PHE A 227 -9.03 -20.52 -13.14
C PHE A 227 -8.19 -21.78 -13.41
N LEU A 228 -7.06 -21.94 -12.72
CA LEU A 228 -6.14 -23.06 -12.92
C LEU A 228 -6.74 -24.41 -12.50
N ARG A 229 -7.65 -24.44 -11.51
CA ARG A 229 -8.37 -25.67 -11.14
C ARG A 229 -9.24 -26.23 -12.27
N GLN A 230 -9.63 -25.39 -13.24
CA GLN A 230 -10.44 -25.78 -14.38
C GLN A 230 -9.58 -26.30 -15.55
N ASP A 231 -8.27 -26.08 -15.51
CA ASP A 231 -7.33 -26.56 -16.53
C ASP A 231 -6.78 -27.95 -16.16
N PRO A 232 -7.08 -29.00 -16.95
CA PRO A 232 -6.59 -30.35 -16.69
C PRO A 232 -5.06 -30.48 -16.79
N ASN A 233 -4.39 -29.64 -17.59
CA ASN A 233 -2.92 -29.62 -17.63
C ASN A 233 -2.33 -29.00 -16.36
N ALA A 234 -2.92 -27.91 -15.86
CA ALA A 234 -2.45 -27.28 -14.62
C ALA A 234 -2.59 -28.22 -13.42
N ARG A 235 -3.69 -28.98 -13.36
CA ARG A 235 -3.88 -30.00 -12.32
C ARG A 235 -2.81 -31.10 -12.36
N ARG A 236 -2.50 -31.61 -13.57
CA ARG A 236 -1.43 -32.61 -13.75
C ARG A 236 -0.06 -32.08 -13.30
N VAL A 237 0.27 -30.83 -13.65
CA VAL A 237 1.55 -30.21 -13.28
C VAL A 237 1.66 -30.02 -11.76
N ILE A 238 0.59 -29.61 -11.08
CA ILE A 238 0.58 -29.48 -9.62
C ILE A 238 0.74 -30.85 -8.94
N ASP A 239 0.07 -31.88 -9.45
CA ASP A 239 0.21 -33.25 -8.92
C ASP A 239 1.63 -33.80 -9.15
N GLU A 240 2.23 -33.57 -10.32
CA GLU A 240 3.62 -33.94 -10.64
C GLU A 240 4.64 -33.17 -9.77
N MET A 241 4.43 -31.87 -9.57
CA MET A 241 5.28 -31.04 -8.72
C MET A 241 5.35 -31.58 -7.29
N TRP A 242 4.20 -31.92 -6.69
CA TRP A 242 4.16 -32.48 -5.34
C TRP A 242 4.70 -33.91 -5.27
N ALA A 243 4.53 -34.72 -6.32
CA ALA A 243 5.12 -36.06 -6.39
C ALA A 243 6.65 -36.04 -6.50
N LEU A 244 7.23 -34.94 -7.01
CA LEU A 244 8.67 -34.74 -7.17
C LEU A 244 9.32 -33.94 -6.05
N ASP A 245 8.55 -33.39 -5.11
CA ASP A 245 9.07 -32.63 -3.97
C ASP A 245 9.65 -33.58 -2.90
N PRO A 246 10.97 -33.53 -2.62
CA PRO A 246 11.60 -34.38 -1.62
C PRO A 246 11.25 -34.01 -0.17
N ASP A 247 10.77 -32.79 0.10
CA ASP A 247 10.33 -32.37 1.44
C ASP A 247 9.20 -31.30 1.39
N PRO A 248 7.94 -31.73 1.21
CA PRO A 248 6.79 -30.83 1.12
C PRO A 248 6.56 -29.94 2.35
N ALA A 249 7.07 -30.34 3.52
CA ALA A 249 6.88 -29.59 4.75
C ALA A 249 7.72 -28.30 4.76
N VAL A 250 8.89 -28.32 4.14
CA VAL A 250 9.75 -27.14 3.97
C VAL A 250 9.18 -26.21 2.90
N SER A 251 8.71 -26.77 1.78
CA SER A 251 8.15 -26.00 0.66
C SER A 251 6.94 -25.15 1.05
N VAL A 252 6.07 -25.65 1.93
CA VAL A 252 4.88 -24.92 2.41
C VAL A 252 5.20 -23.90 3.52
N ALA A 253 6.40 -23.94 4.11
CA ALA A 253 6.82 -23.06 5.20
C ALA A 253 7.53 -21.77 4.73
N LEU A 254 7.82 -21.64 3.43
CA LEU A 254 8.45 -20.47 2.78
C LEU A 254 7.42 -19.39 2.40
#